data_AF-A0A949W484-F1
#
_entry.id   AF-A0A949W484-F1
#
_cell.length_a   1.000
_cell.length_b   1.000
_cell.length_c   1.000
_cell.angle_alpha   90.00
_cell.angle_beta   90.00
_cell.angle_gamma   90.00
#
_symmetry.space_group_name_H-M   'P 1'
#
loop_
_entity.id
_entity.type
_entity.pdbx_description
1 polymer ?
#
loop_
_entity_poly.entity_id
_entity_poly.type
_entity_poly.pdbx_seq_one_letter_code
_entity_poly.pdbx_strand_id
1 'polypeptide(L)'
;MTQIDNNKIVKFITNFISLFSSSRFFLLLLSFTAIFASILIRPIAISNWNTMSYFLSYILPFVVYFVFLSMAALAKGELENKDFKNEDEITRIIDKYEGIVDGIGTALPLVGAGLILYFISQIEPGHKFAKTPDPNQQRFLNIGAPFEVKSIFFLAAAKLFEPIFDNLAREFQKKGNGKAKAETPINEFLNDENLTHKLDKIQETSKSINETLNTLKDEKVEKGLDNLVKLSEKLK
;
A
#
# COMPACT_ATOMS: atom_id res chain seq x y z
N MET A 1 -7.02 -34.95 -16.09
CA MET A 1 -7.25 -33.75 -16.89
C MET A 1 -7.95 -32.75 -15.99
N THR A 2 -7.17 -31.86 -15.40
CA THR A 2 -7.56 -30.94 -14.32
C THR A 2 -8.59 -29.94 -14.85
N GLN A 3 -9.83 -30.00 -14.36
CA GLN A 3 -10.74 -28.86 -14.47
C GLN A 3 -10.11 -27.73 -13.65
N ILE A 4 -9.41 -26.84 -14.35
CA ILE A 4 -9.06 -25.57 -13.77
C ILE A 4 -10.37 -24.86 -13.51
N ASP A 5 -10.62 -24.59 -12.23
CA ASP A 5 -11.85 -24.04 -11.71
C ASP A 5 -12.07 -22.64 -12.33
N ASN A 6 -12.79 -22.58 -13.46
CA ASN A 6 -12.96 -21.35 -14.26
C ASN A 6 -13.46 -20.18 -13.40
N ASN A 7 -14.21 -20.46 -12.33
CA ASN A 7 -14.65 -19.47 -11.36
C ASN A 7 -13.50 -18.80 -10.59
N LYS A 8 -12.41 -19.52 -10.29
CA LYS A 8 -11.23 -18.93 -9.64
C LYS A 8 -10.46 -18.02 -10.58
N ILE A 9 -10.32 -18.39 -11.86
CA ILE A 9 -9.69 -17.55 -12.88
C ILE A 9 -10.51 -16.28 -13.10
N VAL A 10 -11.83 -16.43 -13.28
CA VAL A 10 -12.72 -15.27 -13.48
C VAL A 10 -12.68 -14.35 -12.26
N LYS A 11 -12.69 -14.87 -11.02
CA LYS A 11 -12.51 -14.06 -9.81
C LYS A 11 -11.15 -13.36 -9.79
N PHE A 12 -10.06 -14.05 -10.13
CA PHE A 12 -8.74 -13.42 -10.22
C PHE A 12 -8.73 -12.26 -11.23
N ILE A 13 -9.29 -12.48 -12.43
CA ILE A 13 -9.39 -11.44 -13.47
C ILE A 13 -10.23 -10.26 -12.99
N THR A 14 -11.40 -10.52 -12.37
CA THR A 14 -12.25 -9.47 -11.83
C THR A 14 -11.56 -8.68 -10.72
N ASN A 15 -10.80 -9.34 -9.85
CA ASN A 15 -10.06 -8.70 -8.77
C ASN A 15 -8.85 -7.91 -9.28
N PHE A 16 -8.20 -8.44 -10.30
CA PHE A 16 -7.15 -7.76 -11.03
C PHE A 16 -7.70 -6.48 -11.67
N ILE A 17 -8.80 -6.56 -12.42
CA ILE A 17 -9.44 -5.38 -13.03
C ILE A 17 -9.92 -4.40 -11.95
N SER A 18 -10.47 -4.88 -10.84
CA SER A 18 -11.00 -4.02 -9.78
C SER A 18 -9.90 -3.30 -8.99
N LEU A 19 -8.65 -3.79 -8.97
CA LEU A 19 -7.49 -3.03 -8.50
C LEU A 19 -7.28 -1.75 -9.32
N PHE A 20 -7.43 -1.84 -10.65
CA PHE A 20 -7.31 -0.70 -11.56
C PHE A 20 -8.56 0.20 -11.57
N SER A 21 -9.70 -0.25 -11.03
CA SER A 21 -10.92 0.57 -10.99
C SER A 21 -10.94 1.61 -9.87
N SER A 22 -10.07 1.50 -8.86
CA SER A 22 -9.91 2.54 -7.84
C SER A 22 -9.08 3.69 -8.43
N SER A 23 -9.71 4.84 -8.67
CA SER A 23 -9.11 5.96 -9.42
C SER A 23 -7.75 6.43 -8.89
N ARG A 24 -7.52 6.33 -7.58
CA ARG A 24 -6.24 6.68 -6.94
C ARG A 24 -5.18 5.61 -7.11
N PHE A 25 -5.58 4.34 -7.05
CA PHE A 25 -4.69 3.19 -7.23
C PHE A 25 -4.19 3.11 -8.68
N PHE A 26 -5.10 3.35 -9.63
CA PHE A 26 -4.80 3.38 -11.07
C PHE A 26 -3.75 4.44 -11.43
N LEU A 27 -3.93 5.68 -10.95
CA LEU A 27 -3.01 6.79 -11.28
C LEU A 27 -1.61 6.59 -10.68
N LEU A 28 -1.53 6.05 -9.46
CA LEU A 28 -0.27 5.75 -8.79
C LEU A 28 0.48 4.62 -9.51
N LEU A 29 -0.25 3.57 -9.91
CA LEU A 29 0.31 2.43 -10.62
C LEU A 29 0.69 2.78 -12.07
N LEU A 30 -0.08 3.62 -12.76
CA LEU A 30 0.15 4.02 -14.15
C LEU A 30 1.34 4.96 -14.31
N SER A 31 1.45 5.96 -13.43
CA SER A 31 2.59 6.88 -13.42
C SER A 31 3.89 6.14 -13.07
N PHE A 32 3.82 5.18 -12.14
CA PHE A 32 4.95 4.35 -11.81
C PHE A 32 5.33 3.37 -12.93
N THR A 33 4.37 2.65 -13.51
CA THR A 33 4.65 1.73 -14.64
C THR A 33 5.32 2.43 -15.80
N ALA A 34 4.90 3.65 -16.15
CA ALA A 34 5.50 4.39 -17.25
C ALA A 34 6.98 4.72 -16.99
N ILE A 35 7.31 5.21 -15.79
CA ILE A 35 8.69 5.53 -15.40
C ILE A 35 9.51 4.24 -15.29
N PHE A 36 8.97 3.23 -14.63
CA PHE A 36 9.62 1.95 -14.38
C PHE A 36 9.91 1.19 -15.69
N ALA A 37 8.95 1.16 -16.61
CA ALA A 37 9.11 0.59 -17.94
C ALA A 37 10.17 1.37 -18.74
N SER A 38 10.18 2.70 -18.66
CA SER A 38 11.17 3.51 -19.39
C SER A 38 12.62 3.24 -18.95
N ILE A 39 12.82 2.90 -17.67
CA ILE A 39 14.14 2.62 -17.09
C ILE A 39 14.58 1.19 -17.40
N LEU A 40 13.68 0.21 -17.28
CA LEU A 40 14.00 -1.20 -17.51
C LEU A 40 14.16 -1.56 -18.98
N ILE A 41 13.42 -0.88 -19.87
CA ILE A 41 13.43 -1.17 -21.31
C ILE A 41 14.61 -0.51 -22.02
N ARG A 42 15.30 0.47 -21.40
CA ARG A 42 16.48 1.09 -22.01
C ARG A 42 17.52 0.01 -22.32
N PRO A 43 17.90 -0.18 -23.60
CA PRO A 43 18.98 -1.08 -23.96
C PRO A 43 20.25 -0.54 -23.29
N ILE A 44 20.82 -1.33 -22.38
CA ILE A 44 22.23 -1.16 -22.05
C ILE A 44 22.96 -1.57 -23.33
N ALA A 45 23.80 -0.68 -23.87
CA ALA A 45 24.45 -0.87 -25.15
C ALA A 45 25.39 -2.09 -25.09
N ILE A 46 24.85 -3.26 -25.46
CA ILE A 46 25.53 -4.55 -25.46
C ILE A 46 25.66 -5.00 -26.92
N SER A 47 26.90 -5.23 -27.37
CA SER A 47 27.18 -5.48 -28.79
C SER A 47 26.92 -6.93 -29.23
N ASN A 48 26.59 -7.84 -28.31
CA ASN A 48 26.34 -9.24 -28.64
C ASN A 48 25.26 -9.85 -27.74
N TRP A 49 24.02 -9.89 -28.23
CA TRP A 49 22.88 -10.42 -27.50
C TRP A 49 22.88 -11.94 -27.54
N ASN A 50 23.01 -12.59 -26.39
CA ASN A 50 22.67 -14.00 -26.26
C ASN A 50 21.24 -14.13 -25.72
N THR A 51 20.60 -15.29 -25.92
CA THR A 51 19.19 -15.50 -25.50
C THR A 51 18.99 -15.22 -24.01
N MET A 52 19.99 -15.50 -23.18
CA MET A 52 19.96 -15.25 -21.74
C MET A 52 19.98 -13.75 -21.41
N SER A 53 20.81 -12.96 -22.07
CA SER A 53 20.91 -11.50 -21.86
C SER A 53 19.64 -10.81 -22.33
N TYR A 54 19.01 -11.29 -23.41
CA TYR A 54 17.70 -10.83 -23.85
C TYR A 54 16.62 -11.10 -22.81
N PHE A 55 16.55 -12.33 -22.27
CA PHE A 55 15.60 -12.70 -21.24
C PHE A 55 15.76 -11.83 -19.98
N LEU A 56 16.96 -11.75 -19.42
CA LEU A 56 17.23 -10.98 -18.20
C LEU A 56 17.01 -9.47 -18.39
N SER A 57 17.32 -8.96 -19.58
CA SER A 57 17.17 -7.53 -19.85
C SER A 57 15.73 -7.12 -20.13
N TYR A 58 14.99 -7.91 -20.90
CA TYR A 58 13.69 -7.49 -21.41
C TYR A 58 12.53 -8.29 -20.86
N ILE A 59 12.66 -9.58 -20.58
CA ILE A 59 11.52 -10.41 -20.19
C ILE A 59 11.36 -10.41 -18.66
N LEU A 60 12.46 -10.64 -17.95
CA LEU A 60 12.49 -10.69 -16.48
C LEU A 60 11.80 -9.48 -15.83
N PRO A 61 12.00 -8.23 -16.27
CA PRO A 61 11.34 -7.09 -15.66
C PRO A 61 9.81 -7.14 -15.71
N PHE A 62 9.24 -7.57 -16.84
CA PHE A 62 7.79 -7.73 -16.95
C PHE A 62 7.30 -8.90 -16.10
N VAL A 63 8.06 -10.00 -16.03
CA VAL A 63 7.71 -11.15 -15.20
C VAL A 63 7.66 -10.76 -13.72
N VAL A 64 8.71 -10.10 -13.20
CA VAL A 64 8.76 -9.67 -11.80
C VAL A 64 7.64 -8.67 -11.50
N TYR A 65 7.44 -7.69 -12.37
CA TYR A 65 6.37 -6.71 -12.20
C TYR A 65 4.98 -7.35 -12.22
N PHE A 66 4.75 -8.30 -13.13
CA PHE A 66 3.52 -9.07 -13.21
C PHE A 66 3.28 -9.91 -11.94
N VAL A 67 4.33 -10.50 -11.37
CA VAL A 67 4.25 -11.20 -10.08
C VAL A 67 3.82 -10.24 -8.97
N PHE A 68 4.38 -9.03 -8.89
CA PHE A 68 4.01 -8.06 -7.86
C PHE A 68 2.54 -7.64 -7.96
N LEU A 69 2.07 -7.35 -9.19
CA LEU A 69 0.65 -7.09 -9.44
C LEU A 69 -0.24 -8.27 -9.07
N SER A 70 0.20 -9.49 -9.40
CA SER A 70 -0.55 -10.71 -9.09
C SER A 70 -0.66 -10.92 -7.57
N MET A 71 0.40 -10.64 -6.81
CA MET A 71 0.35 -10.72 -5.33
C MET A 71 -0.61 -9.70 -4.73
N ALA A 72 -0.63 -8.47 -5.23
CA ALA A 72 -1.61 -7.47 -4.82
C ALA A 72 -3.06 -7.91 -5.15
N ALA A 73 -3.28 -8.51 -6.32
CA ALA A 73 -4.59 -9.02 -6.73
C ALA A 73 -5.05 -10.22 -5.90
N LEU A 74 -4.14 -11.12 -5.56
CA LEU A 74 -4.40 -12.26 -4.68
C LEU A 74 -4.71 -11.79 -3.26
N ALA A 75 -3.96 -10.81 -2.73
CA ALA A 75 -4.23 -10.22 -1.43
C ALA A 75 -5.64 -9.63 -1.37
N LYS A 76 -6.00 -8.77 -2.34
CA LYS A 76 -7.34 -8.20 -2.43
C LYS A 76 -8.41 -9.28 -2.55
N GLY A 77 -8.19 -10.28 -3.39
CA GLY A 77 -9.14 -11.36 -3.57
C GLY A 77 -9.34 -12.22 -2.33
N GLU A 78 -8.29 -12.48 -1.56
CA GLU A 78 -8.41 -13.19 -0.30
C GLU A 78 -9.17 -12.34 0.74
N LEU A 79 -9.00 -11.02 0.71
CA LEU A 79 -9.74 -10.08 1.55
C LEU A 79 -11.23 -9.99 1.17
N GLU A 80 -11.59 -10.05 -0.11
CA GLU A 80 -13.01 -9.99 -0.51
C GLU A 80 -13.79 -11.28 -0.22
N ASN A 81 -13.10 -12.43 -0.17
CA ASN A 81 -13.76 -13.72 0.02
C ASN A 81 -13.93 -14.12 1.51
N LYS A 82 -13.35 -13.38 2.45
CA LYS A 82 -13.48 -13.63 3.89
C LYS A 82 -14.23 -12.49 4.56
N ASP A 83 -15.10 -12.81 5.52
CA ASP A 83 -15.71 -11.82 6.40
C ASP A 83 -14.85 -11.70 7.66
N PHE A 84 -14.24 -10.54 7.86
CA PHE A 84 -13.28 -10.31 8.94
C PHE A 84 -13.97 -9.81 10.19
N LYS A 85 -13.67 -10.45 11.32
CA LYS A 85 -14.13 -10.01 12.65
C LYS A 85 -13.06 -9.20 13.40
N ASN A 86 -11.80 -9.28 12.98
CA ASN A 86 -10.67 -8.62 13.62
C ASN A 86 -9.72 -7.99 12.57
N GLU A 87 -9.18 -6.82 12.89
CA GLU A 87 -8.20 -6.11 12.07
C GLU A 87 -6.89 -6.91 11.92
N ASP A 88 -6.51 -7.70 12.93
CA ASP A 88 -5.30 -8.52 12.90
C ASP A 88 -5.30 -9.56 11.78
N GLU A 89 -6.48 -10.08 11.40
CA GLU A 89 -6.60 -11.05 10.30
C GLU A 89 -6.36 -10.40 8.94
N ILE A 90 -6.81 -9.16 8.78
CA ILE A 90 -6.60 -8.36 7.57
C ILE A 90 -5.10 -8.09 7.40
N THR A 91 -4.45 -7.60 8.46
CA THR A 91 -3.02 -7.31 8.49
C THR A 91 -2.21 -8.56 8.17
N ARG A 92 -2.53 -9.71 8.78
CA ARG A 92 -1.82 -10.97 8.51
C ARG A 92 -1.88 -11.40 7.04
N ILE A 93 -3.03 -11.23 6.38
CA ILE A 93 -3.17 -11.57 4.96
C ILE A 93 -2.34 -10.61 4.12
N ILE A 94 -2.38 -9.31 4.41
CA ILE A 94 -1.59 -8.29 3.71
C ILE A 94 -0.09 -8.58 3.86
N ASP A 95 0.40 -8.74 5.10
CA ASP A 95 1.81 -8.98 5.42
C ASP A 95 2.36 -10.22 4.69
N LYS A 96 1.52 -11.26 4.52
CA LYS A 96 1.91 -12.47 3.78
C LYS A 96 2.25 -12.16 2.32
N TYR A 97 1.43 -11.37 1.64
CA TYR A 97 1.65 -11.06 0.22
C TYR A 97 2.69 -9.96 0.03
N GLU A 98 2.70 -8.97 0.92
CA GLU A 98 3.75 -7.95 0.99
C GLU A 98 5.12 -8.58 1.20
N GLY A 99 5.23 -9.51 2.16
CA GLY A 99 6.48 -10.22 2.44
C GLY A 99 7.01 -11.04 1.26
N ILE A 100 6.14 -11.56 0.39
CA ILE A 100 6.56 -12.21 -0.87
C ILE A 100 7.14 -11.18 -1.83
N VAL A 101 6.47 -10.04 -2.00
CA VAL A 101 6.94 -8.96 -2.89
C VAL A 101 8.27 -8.39 -2.41
N ASP A 102 8.38 -8.08 -1.12
CA ASP A 102 9.62 -7.57 -0.50
C ASP A 102 10.74 -8.62 -0.54
N GLY A 103 10.41 -9.89 -0.28
CA GLY A 103 11.35 -10.99 -0.38
C GLY A 103 11.95 -11.15 -1.77
N ILE A 104 11.14 -11.07 -2.82
CA ILE A 104 11.62 -11.09 -4.22
C ILE A 104 12.44 -9.84 -4.53
N GLY A 105 11.94 -8.66 -4.13
CA GLY A 105 12.62 -7.38 -4.33
C GLY A 105 14.02 -7.36 -3.72
N THR A 106 14.20 -7.98 -2.54
CA THR A 106 15.48 -8.05 -1.83
C THR A 106 16.39 -9.18 -2.34
N ALA A 107 15.81 -10.33 -2.72
CA ALA A 107 16.59 -11.47 -3.19
C ALA A 107 17.25 -11.23 -4.55
N LEU A 108 16.61 -10.48 -5.46
CA LEU A 108 17.13 -10.26 -6.81
C LEU A 108 18.48 -9.52 -6.82
N PRO A 109 18.67 -8.41 -6.07
CA PRO A 109 19.99 -7.80 -5.86
C PRO A 109 21.03 -8.75 -5.27
N LEU A 110 20.66 -9.56 -4.27
CA LEU A 110 21.59 -10.53 -3.69
C LEU A 110 22.07 -11.56 -4.73
N VAL A 111 21.17 -12.03 -5.59
CA VAL A 111 21.51 -12.90 -6.72
C VAL A 111 22.42 -12.18 -7.71
N GLY A 112 22.21 -10.88 -7.95
CA GLY A 112 23.00 -10.10 -8.89
C GLY A 112 24.42 -9.85 -8.41
N ALA A 113 24.57 -9.50 -7.14
CA ALA A 113 25.85 -9.40 -6.48
C ALA A 113 26.61 -10.74 -6.52
N GLY A 114 25.90 -11.85 -6.27
CA GLY A 114 26.45 -13.20 -6.40
C GLY A 114 26.92 -13.53 -7.82
N LEU A 115 26.13 -13.17 -8.83
CA LEU A 115 26.50 -13.34 -10.24
C LEU A 115 27.73 -12.52 -10.63
N ILE A 116 27.83 -11.27 -10.16
CA ILE A 116 29.01 -10.43 -10.38
C ILE A 116 30.25 -11.09 -9.79
N LEU A 117 30.21 -11.52 -8.52
CA LEU A 117 31.35 -12.15 -7.86
C LEU A 117 31.75 -13.45 -8.57
N TYR A 118 30.77 -14.26 -8.96
CA TYR A 118 31.02 -15.47 -9.73
C TYR A 118 31.74 -15.15 -11.04
N PHE A 119 31.24 -14.21 -11.84
CA PHE A 119 31.88 -13.89 -13.12
C PHE A 119 33.27 -13.27 -12.94
N ILE A 120 33.47 -12.36 -11.98
CA ILE A 120 34.77 -11.76 -11.70
C ILE A 120 35.78 -12.84 -11.25
N SER A 121 35.34 -13.82 -10.44
CA SER A 121 36.23 -14.90 -9.97
C SER A 121 36.75 -15.80 -11.11
N GLN A 122 36.05 -15.83 -12.24
CA GLN A 122 36.39 -16.65 -13.41
C GLN A 122 37.24 -15.89 -14.44
N ILE A 123 37.55 -14.61 -14.22
CA ILE A 123 38.38 -13.81 -15.12
C ILE A 123 39.84 -14.18 -14.90
N GLU A 124 40.54 -14.59 -15.96
CA GLU A 124 41.94 -14.98 -15.85
C GLU A 124 42.86 -13.76 -15.59
N PRO A 125 43.78 -13.84 -14.61
CA PRO A 125 44.71 -12.75 -14.32
C PRO A 125 45.72 -12.61 -15.47
N GLY A 126 45.65 -11.50 -16.21
CA GLY A 126 46.60 -11.16 -17.30
C GLY A 126 45.95 -10.74 -18.61
N HIS A 127 44.63 -10.92 -18.77
CA HIS A 127 43.90 -10.58 -20.00
C HIS A 127 43.44 -9.12 -20.11
N LYS A 128 43.90 -8.23 -19.22
CA LYS A 128 43.53 -6.80 -19.22
C LYS A 128 43.97 -6.01 -20.47
N PHE A 129 44.80 -6.60 -21.35
CA PHE A 129 45.34 -5.97 -22.57
C PHE A 129 45.35 -6.88 -23.81
N ALA A 130 44.64 -8.01 -23.80
CA ALA A 130 44.55 -8.89 -24.97
C ALA A 130 43.61 -8.29 -26.05
N LYS A 131 43.97 -8.43 -27.34
CA LYS A 131 43.12 -7.98 -28.48
C LYS A 131 41.73 -8.62 -28.50
N THR A 132 41.56 -9.76 -27.83
CA THR A 132 40.29 -10.46 -27.68
C THR A 132 39.89 -10.46 -26.20
N PRO A 133 38.75 -9.83 -25.84
CA PRO A 133 38.30 -9.81 -24.45
C PRO A 133 37.93 -11.21 -23.97
N ASP A 134 38.34 -11.53 -22.73
CA ASP A 134 38.03 -12.80 -22.05
C ASP A 134 36.51 -13.05 -22.11
N PRO A 135 36.05 -14.26 -22.51
CA PRO A 135 34.63 -14.60 -22.53
C PRO A 135 33.94 -14.39 -21.16
N ASN A 136 34.64 -14.56 -20.05
CA ASN A 136 34.13 -14.31 -18.70
C ASN A 136 34.00 -12.81 -18.38
N GLN A 137 34.92 -11.99 -18.89
CA GLN A 137 34.79 -10.54 -18.83
C GLN A 137 33.59 -10.05 -19.65
N GLN A 138 33.33 -10.67 -20.82
CA GLN A 138 32.12 -10.40 -21.61
C GLN A 138 30.84 -10.83 -20.88
N ARG A 139 30.84 -11.98 -20.17
CA ARG A 139 29.70 -12.41 -19.35
C ARG A 139 29.42 -11.46 -18.18
N PHE A 140 30.47 -10.98 -17.52
CA PHE A 140 30.34 -9.95 -16.48
C PHE A 140 29.66 -8.68 -17.04
N LEU A 141 30.16 -8.16 -18.16
CA LEU A 141 29.66 -6.92 -18.78
C LEU A 141 28.25 -7.07 -19.37
N ASN A 142 27.93 -8.23 -19.95
CA ASN A 142 26.69 -8.42 -20.70
C ASN A 142 25.55 -9.04 -19.87
N ILE A 143 25.87 -9.69 -18.73
CA ILE A 143 24.89 -10.39 -17.89
C ILE A 143 24.95 -9.87 -16.46
N GLY A 144 26.11 -9.98 -15.81
CA GLY A 144 26.25 -9.68 -14.38
C GLY A 144 25.93 -8.22 -14.03
N ALA A 145 26.67 -7.28 -14.61
CA ALA A 145 26.49 -5.86 -14.32
C ALA A 145 25.09 -5.32 -14.73
N PRO A 146 24.55 -5.64 -15.92
CA PRO A 146 23.19 -5.25 -16.29
C PRO A 146 22.12 -5.82 -15.35
N PHE A 147 22.25 -7.08 -14.95
CA PHE A 147 21.30 -7.73 -14.05
C PHE A 147 21.31 -7.06 -12.68
N GLU A 148 22.49 -6.81 -12.10
CA GLU A 148 22.62 -6.15 -10.80
C GLU A 148 21.93 -4.78 -10.81
N VAL A 149 22.24 -3.94 -11.79
CA VAL A 149 21.63 -2.61 -11.89
C VAL A 149 20.11 -2.72 -11.99
N LYS A 150 19.59 -3.62 -12.83
CA LYS A 150 18.14 -3.83 -12.98
C LYS A 150 17.48 -4.40 -11.72
N SER A 151 18.19 -5.23 -10.98
CA SER A 151 17.68 -5.84 -9.74
C SER A 151 17.49 -4.83 -8.61
N ILE A 152 18.32 -3.79 -8.55
CA ILE A 152 18.13 -2.65 -7.63
C ILE A 152 16.81 -1.91 -7.95
N PHE A 153 16.45 -1.80 -9.23
CA PHE A 153 15.15 -1.25 -9.61
C PHE A 153 14.00 -2.19 -9.18
N PHE A 154 14.17 -3.51 -9.21
CA PHE A 154 13.16 -4.43 -8.66
C PHE A 154 12.97 -4.25 -7.15
N LEU A 155 14.05 -4.04 -6.40
CA LEU A 155 13.96 -3.69 -4.98
C LEU A 155 13.18 -2.39 -4.77
N ALA A 156 13.52 -1.35 -5.53
CA ALA A 156 12.80 -0.07 -5.46
C ALA A 156 11.31 -0.23 -5.80
N ALA A 157 10.98 -1.06 -6.79
CA ALA A 157 9.58 -1.37 -7.09
C ALA A 157 8.90 -2.10 -5.94
N ALA A 158 9.54 -3.09 -5.31
CA ALA A 158 8.95 -3.80 -4.17
C ALA A 158 8.61 -2.84 -3.02
N LYS A 159 9.51 -1.89 -2.71
CA LYS A 159 9.27 -0.84 -1.72
C LYS A 159 8.10 0.09 -2.07
N LEU A 160 7.81 0.26 -3.36
CA LEU A 160 6.65 1.05 -3.81
C LEU A 160 5.33 0.27 -3.75
N PHE A 161 5.38 -1.04 -3.54
CA PHE A 161 4.20 -1.84 -3.26
C PHE A 161 3.81 -1.84 -1.77
N GLU A 162 4.71 -1.51 -0.84
CA GLU A 162 4.35 -1.38 0.59
C GLU A 162 3.17 -0.39 0.81
N PRO A 163 3.17 0.84 0.25
CA PRO A 163 2.04 1.75 0.38
C PRO A 163 0.75 1.24 -0.29
N ILE A 164 0.88 0.40 -1.32
CA ILE A 164 -0.25 -0.24 -2.00
C ILE A 164 -0.92 -1.23 -1.04
N PHE A 165 -0.13 -2.06 -0.37
CA PHE A 165 -0.58 -3.02 0.64
C PHE A 165 -1.17 -2.32 1.87
N ASP A 166 -0.53 -1.26 2.37
CA ASP A 166 -1.04 -0.42 3.46
C ASP A 166 -2.41 0.19 3.15
N ASN A 167 -2.59 0.67 1.92
CA ASN A 167 -3.86 1.27 1.51
C ASN A 167 -4.96 0.21 1.41
N LEU A 168 -4.61 -0.98 0.92
CA LEU A 168 -5.52 -2.12 0.86
C LEU A 168 -5.94 -2.56 2.27
N ALA A 169 -5.01 -2.67 3.21
CA ALA A 169 -5.28 -2.98 4.61
C ALA A 169 -6.29 -1.98 5.21
N ARG A 170 -6.01 -0.68 5.05
CA ARG A 170 -6.86 0.41 5.55
C ARG A 170 -8.26 0.41 4.93
N GLU A 171 -8.39 0.09 3.65
CA GLU A 171 -9.69 0.01 2.99
C GLU A 171 -10.56 -1.09 3.61
N PHE A 172 -9.98 -2.27 3.84
CA PHE A 172 -10.70 -3.42 4.39
C PHE A 172 -10.95 -3.30 5.90
N GLN A 173 -10.04 -2.70 6.67
CA GLN A 173 -10.28 -2.37 8.08
C GLN A 173 -11.48 -1.42 8.23
N LYS A 174 -11.59 -0.40 7.38
CA LYS A 174 -12.76 0.51 7.36
C LYS A 174 -14.05 -0.22 6.99
N LYS A 175 -14.01 -1.12 6.00
CA LYS A 175 -15.18 -1.95 5.61
C LYS A 175 -15.59 -2.92 6.71
N GLY A 176 -14.63 -3.56 7.39
CA GLY A 176 -14.86 -4.44 8.54
C GLY A 176 -15.46 -3.71 9.73
N ASN A 177 -14.93 -2.53 10.09
CA ASN A 177 -15.49 -1.68 11.14
C ASN A 177 -16.87 -1.11 10.79
N GLY A 178 -17.17 -0.91 9.51
CA GLY A 178 -18.51 -0.55 9.03
C GLY A 178 -19.54 -1.66 9.22
N LYS A 179 -19.13 -2.93 9.19
CA LYS A 179 -19.99 -4.10 9.48
C LYS A 179 -20.05 -4.47 10.97
N ALA A 180 -18.96 -4.31 11.71
CA ALA A 180 -18.94 -4.49 13.17
C ALA A 180 -19.86 -3.49 13.89
N LYS A 181 -20.12 -2.31 13.29
CA LYS A 181 -21.08 -1.33 13.81
C LYS A 181 -22.55 -1.65 13.51
N ALA A 182 -22.83 -2.68 12.70
CA ALA A 182 -24.18 -3.12 12.35
C ALA A 182 -24.62 -4.41 13.06
N GLU A 183 -23.71 -5.17 13.69
CA GLU A 183 -24.01 -6.51 14.23
C GLU A 183 -23.41 -6.82 15.63
N THR A 184 -23.25 -5.82 16.50
CA THR A 184 -23.29 -6.04 17.96
C THR A 184 -24.54 -5.35 18.51
N PRO A 185 -25.64 -6.09 18.71
CA PRO A 185 -26.88 -5.49 19.20
C PRO A 185 -26.68 -5.11 20.66
N ILE A 186 -26.60 -3.80 20.94
CA ILE A 186 -27.31 -3.02 21.98
C ILE A 186 -27.25 -3.50 23.45
N ASN A 187 -26.79 -4.71 23.78
CA ASN A 187 -26.97 -5.36 25.08
C ASN A 187 -25.74 -5.30 25.99
N GLU A 188 -24.56 -4.97 25.46
CA GLU A 188 -23.34 -4.84 26.29
C GLU A 188 -23.06 -3.37 26.69
N PHE A 189 -23.63 -2.40 25.96
CA PHE A 189 -23.60 -0.97 26.34
C PHE A 189 -24.64 -0.59 27.42
N LEU A 190 -25.59 -1.47 27.75
CA LEU A 190 -26.63 -1.23 28.76
C LEU A 190 -26.24 -1.68 30.17
N ASN A 191 -25.12 -2.38 30.35
CA ASN A 191 -24.67 -2.89 31.66
C ASN A 191 -23.46 -2.14 32.24
N ASP A 192 -22.98 -1.08 31.60
CA ASP A 192 -21.93 -0.24 32.19
C ASP A 192 -22.59 0.78 33.14
N GLU A 193 -22.59 0.45 34.43
CA GLU A 193 -23.07 1.28 35.55
C GLU A 193 -22.41 2.68 35.56
N ASN A 194 -21.28 2.85 34.86
CA ASN A 194 -20.65 4.16 34.63
C ASN A 194 -21.36 5.03 33.58
N LEU A 195 -22.09 4.45 32.64
CA LEU A 195 -22.72 5.20 31.54
C LEU A 195 -24.03 5.86 31.99
N THR A 196 -24.83 5.18 32.81
CA THR A 196 -26.03 5.75 33.46
C THR A 196 -25.65 6.92 34.37
N HIS A 197 -24.61 6.77 35.19
CA HIS A 197 -24.11 7.86 36.04
C HIS A 197 -23.53 9.04 35.24
N LYS A 198 -22.93 8.79 34.06
CA LYS A 198 -22.49 9.85 33.14
C LYS A 198 -23.67 10.54 32.43
N LEU A 199 -24.70 9.79 32.05
CA LEU A 199 -25.91 10.32 31.44
C LEU A 199 -26.72 11.14 32.45
N ASP A 200 -26.83 10.69 33.70
CA ASP A 200 -27.46 11.45 34.78
C ASP A 200 -26.72 12.76 35.05
N LYS A 201 -25.38 12.74 35.07
CA LYS A 201 -24.57 13.98 35.16
C LYS A 201 -24.75 14.90 33.96
N ILE A 202 -24.84 14.37 32.74
CA ILE A 202 -25.07 15.17 31.53
C ILE A 202 -26.50 15.76 31.55
N GLN A 203 -27.47 15.01 32.06
CA GLN A 203 -28.86 15.46 32.17
C GLN A 203 -29.02 16.51 33.27
N GLU A 204 -28.35 16.36 34.40
CA GLU A 204 -28.27 17.35 35.48
C GLU A 204 -27.55 18.62 35.02
N THR A 205 -26.43 18.47 34.28
CA THR A 205 -25.72 19.60 33.66
C THR A 205 -26.59 20.29 32.61
N SER A 206 -27.31 19.54 31.78
CA SER A 206 -28.24 20.09 30.79
C SER A 206 -29.39 20.84 31.46
N LYS A 207 -29.90 20.36 32.60
CA LYS A 207 -30.96 21.00 33.35
C LYS A 207 -30.48 22.31 33.99
N SER A 208 -29.28 22.31 34.57
CA SER A 208 -28.62 23.51 35.11
C SER A 208 -28.32 24.55 34.01
N ILE A 209 -27.88 24.11 32.83
CA ILE A 209 -27.70 24.99 31.67
C ILE A 209 -29.03 25.58 31.21
N ASN A 210 -30.10 24.79 31.19
CA ASN A 210 -31.43 25.27 30.74
C ASN A 210 -32.04 26.25 31.75
N GLU A 211 -31.86 26.00 33.06
CA GLU A 211 -32.26 26.93 34.12
C GLU A 211 -31.44 28.24 34.04
N THR A 212 -30.14 28.16 33.74
CA THR A 212 -29.29 29.33 33.48
C THR A 212 -29.70 30.07 32.20
N LEU A 213 -30.11 29.37 31.16
CA LEU A 213 -30.59 29.98 29.92
C LEU A 213 -31.93 30.70 30.12
N ASN A 214 -32.79 30.16 30.98
CA ASN A 214 -34.07 30.77 31.31
C ASN A 214 -33.92 31.99 32.22
N THR A 215 -32.93 32.03 33.12
CA THR A 215 -32.59 33.24 33.88
C THR A 215 -31.87 34.30 33.05
N LEU A 216 -31.17 33.92 31.98
CA LEU A 216 -30.58 34.85 31.00
C LEU A 216 -31.61 35.42 30.01
N LYS A 217 -32.74 34.72 29.79
CA LYS A 217 -33.91 35.22 29.06
C LYS A 217 -34.83 36.09 29.91
N ASP A 218 -34.49 36.30 31.18
CA ASP A 218 -35.29 37.10 32.09
C ASP A 218 -35.21 38.58 31.69
N GLU A 219 -36.37 39.22 31.54
CA GLU A 219 -36.56 40.56 30.95
C GLU A 219 -35.71 41.66 31.63
N LYS A 220 -35.23 41.40 32.85
CA LYS A 220 -34.33 42.25 33.62
C LYS A 220 -32.90 42.30 33.06
N VAL A 221 -32.39 41.20 32.49
CA VAL A 221 -31.04 41.13 31.90
C VAL A 221 -31.04 41.82 30.53
N GLU A 222 -32.10 41.63 29.74
CA GLU A 222 -32.29 42.30 28.45
C GLU A 222 -32.41 43.83 28.61
N LYS A 223 -33.20 44.29 29.60
CA LYS A 223 -33.26 45.73 29.97
C LYS A 223 -31.94 46.27 30.52
N GLY A 224 -31.14 45.44 31.19
CA GLY A 224 -29.80 45.79 31.66
C GLY A 224 -28.83 46.01 30.51
N LEU A 225 -28.83 45.13 29.51
CA LEU A 225 -28.02 45.26 28.30
C LEU A 225 -28.44 46.48 27.46
N ASP A 226 -29.74 46.73 27.29
CA ASP A 226 -30.24 47.91 26.56
C ASP A 226 -29.82 49.23 27.22
N ASN A 227 -29.77 49.28 28.56
CA ASN A 227 -29.27 50.44 29.28
C ASN A 227 -27.75 50.62 29.13
N LEU A 228 -26.98 49.52 29.07
CA LEU A 228 -25.54 49.59 28.84
C LEU A 228 -25.20 50.03 27.41
N VAL A 229 -25.98 49.58 26.42
CA VAL A 229 -25.86 50.04 25.02
C VAL A 229 -26.21 51.52 24.90
N LYS A 230 -27.30 51.97 25.53
CA LYS A 230 -27.67 53.39 25.56
C LYS A 230 -26.67 54.29 26.28
N LEU A 231 -26.02 53.79 27.34
CA LEU A 231 -24.93 54.51 28.03
C LEU A 231 -23.68 54.60 27.15
N SER A 232 -23.35 53.54 26.40
CA SER A 232 -22.24 53.53 25.45
C SER A 232 -22.42 54.53 24.30
N GLU A 233 -23.65 54.72 23.81
CA GLU A 233 -23.92 55.68 22.74
C GLU A 233 -23.86 57.14 23.21
N LYS A 234 -24.23 57.41 24.47
CA LYS A 234 -24.14 58.76 25.07
C LYS A 234 -22.72 59.20 25.42
N LEU A 235 -21.76 58.28 25.45
CA LEU A 235 -20.34 58.54 25.74
C LEU A 235 -19.50 58.77 24.47
N LYS A 236 -20.13 58.73 23.28
CA LYS A 236 -19.57 59.17 21.99
C LYS A 236 -19.97 60.60 21.68
#